data_AF-A0A0N0V023-F1
#
_entry.id   AF-A0A0N0V023-F1
#
_cell.length_a   1.000
_cell.length_b   1.000
_cell.length_c   1.000
_cell.angle_alpha   90.00
_cell.angle_beta   90.00
_cell.angle_gamma   90.00
#
_symmetry.space_group_name_H-M   'P 1'
#
loop_
_entity.id
_entity.type
_entity.pdbx_description
1 polymer ?
#
loop_
_entity_poly.entity_id
_entity_poly.type
_entity_poly.pdbx_seq_one_letter_code
_entity_poly.pdbx_strand_id
1 'polypeptide(L)' 'MRTFHSYGPVDSTEHYCVDRKELLNQCTKQLVGNIEKGGHYFTIWGARQTGKTWIVEQSVNKISRQYKDQFKVAYLSM' A
#
# COMPACT_ATOMS: atom_id res chain seq x y z
N MET A 1 5.18 23.08 8.68
CA MET A 1 3.80 23.18 8.12
C MET A 1 3.75 22.26 6.91
N ARG A 2 2.70 21.45 6.74
CA ARG A 2 2.61 20.52 5.61
C ARG A 2 2.43 21.26 4.28
N THR A 3 2.87 20.67 3.17
CA THR A 3 2.79 21.27 1.83
C THR A 3 1.91 20.46 0.87
N PHE A 4 1.44 21.12 -0.18
CA PHE A 4 0.73 20.44 -1.26
C PHE A 4 1.73 19.70 -2.15
N HIS A 5 1.38 18.47 -2.51
CA HIS A 5 2.20 17.59 -3.33
C HIS A 5 1.32 16.80 -4.28
N SER A 6 1.63 16.84 -5.58
CA SER A 6 0.83 16.23 -6.64
C SER A 6 1.58 15.21 -7.50
N TYR A 7 2.87 14.99 -7.25
CA TYR A 7 3.71 14.17 -8.10
C TYR A 7 4.39 13.03 -7.33
N GLY A 8 3.97 11.79 -7.57
CA GLY A 8 4.54 10.62 -6.91
C GLY A 8 3.89 10.29 -5.56
N PRO A 9 4.48 9.34 -4.80
CA PRO A 9 3.95 8.94 -3.50
C PRO A 9 3.91 10.09 -2.49
N VAL A 10 2.89 10.10 -1.64
CA VAL A 10 2.69 11.10 -0.60
C VAL A 10 3.49 10.71 0.65
N ASP A 11 4.43 11.56 1.08
CA ASP A 11 5.01 11.53 2.42
C ASP A 11 4.05 12.18 3.44
N SER A 12 3.57 11.41 4.42
CA SER A 12 2.61 11.89 5.42
C SER A 12 3.21 12.80 6.49
N THR A 13 4.54 12.87 6.58
CA THR A 13 5.26 13.78 7.49
C THR A 13 5.40 15.18 6.88
N GLU A 14 5.55 15.27 5.56
CA GLU A 14 5.80 16.52 4.84
C GLU A 14 4.56 17.05 4.10
N HIS A 15 3.69 16.18 3.57
CA HIS A 15 2.61 16.56 2.68
C HIS A 15 1.22 16.49 3.32
N TYR A 16 0.27 17.24 2.77
CA TYR A 16 -1.15 17.05 3.09
C TYR A 16 -1.63 15.67 2.65
N CYS A 17 -2.19 14.91 3.59
CA CYS A 17 -2.68 13.56 3.34
C CYS A 17 -3.91 13.26 4.19
N VAL A 18 -4.78 12.38 3.68
CA VAL A 18 -5.88 11.78 4.45
C VAL A 18 -5.54 10.32 4.68
N ASP A 19 -5.66 9.88 5.92
CA ASP A 19 -5.39 8.50 6.29
C ASP A 19 -6.48 7.56 5.76
N ARG A 20 -6.08 6.53 5.01
CA ARG A 20 -6.97 5.52 4.41
C ARG A 20 -6.76 4.15 5.04
N LYS A 21 -6.70 4.09 6.37
CA LYS A 21 -6.44 2.85 7.15
C LYS A 21 -7.28 1.66 6.70
N GLU A 22 -8.57 1.86 6.47
CA GLU A 22 -9.47 0.77 6.10
C GLU A 22 -9.10 0.17 4.74
N LEU A 23 -8.87 1.01 3.73
CA LEU A 23 -8.49 0.57 2.40
C LEU A 23 -7.11 -0.11 2.40
N LEU A 24 -6.16 0.43 3.17
CA LEU A 24 -4.85 -0.19 3.40
C LEU A 24 -4.99 -1.58 4.02
N ASN A 25 -5.81 -1.70 5.08
CA ASN A 25 -6.04 -2.96 5.78
C ASN A 25 -6.68 -3.99 4.87
N GLN A 26 -7.67 -3.59 4.06
CA GLN A 26 -8.31 -4.47 3.09
C GLN A 26 -7.31 -4.95 2.03
N CYS A 27 -6.52 -4.05 1.44
CA CYS A 27 -5.48 -4.39 0.47
C CYS A 27 -4.46 -5.38 1.05
N THR A 28 -3.93 -5.11 2.24
CA THR A 28 -2.99 -6.00 2.93
C THR A 28 -3.62 -7.37 3.24
N LYS A 29 -4.87 -7.41 3.72
CA LYS A 29 -5.58 -8.66 3.98
C LYS A 29 -5.77 -9.49 2.71
N GLN A 30 -6.09 -8.87 1.58
CA GLN A 30 -6.24 -9.58 0.30
C GLN A 30 -4.90 -10.13 -0.20
N LEU A 31 -3.80 -9.38 -0.06
CA LEU A 31 -2.46 -9.83 -0.45
C LEU A 31 -1.93 -10.98 0.41
N VAL A 32 -2.17 -10.93 1.73
CA VAL A 32 -1.72 -11.99 2.66
C VAL A 32 -2.66 -13.20 2.60
N GLY A 33 -3.97 -12.97 2.47
CA GLY A 33 -5.00 -13.99 2.53
C GLY A 33 -4.87 -14.87 3.76
N ASN A 34 -4.80 -16.18 3.55
CA ASN A 34 -4.49 -17.15 4.60
C ASN A 34 -2.99 -17.48 4.54
N ILE A 35 -2.28 -17.31 5.65
CA ILE A 35 -0.82 -17.48 5.71
C ILE A 35 -0.35 -18.87 5.22
N GLU A 36 -1.14 -19.92 5.45
CA GLU A 36 -0.81 -21.29 5.05
C GLU A 36 -1.27 -21.64 3.63
N LYS A 37 -2.34 -21.00 3.14
CA LYS A 37 -2.96 -21.31 1.84
C LYS A 37 -2.64 -20.31 0.74
N GLY A 38 -2.05 -19.18 1.09
CA GLY A 38 -1.73 -18.08 0.19
C GLY A 38 -2.77 -16.96 0.13
N GLY A 39 -2.37 -15.89 -0.55
CA GLY A 39 -3.15 -14.69 -0.81
C GLY A 39 -3.88 -14.68 -2.15
N HIS A 40 -4.37 -13.50 -2.51
CA HIS A 40 -5.12 -13.29 -3.75
C HIS A 40 -4.36 -12.40 -4.73
N TYR A 41 -4.46 -12.73 -6.02
CA TYR A 41 -4.17 -11.80 -7.10
C TYR A 41 -5.43 -10.96 -7.36
N PHE A 42 -5.28 -9.65 -7.33
CA PHE A 42 -6.39 -8.73 -7.61
C PHE A 42 -5.88 -7.47 -8.31
N THR A 43 -6.81 -6.75 -8.93
CA THR A 43 -6.52 -5.50 -9.62
C THR A 43 -7.06 -4.33 -8.79
N ILE A 44 -6.24 -3.30 -8.60
CA ILE A 44 -6.68 -2.02 -8.07
C ILE A 44 -7.00 -1.10 -9.26
N TRP A 45 -8.27 -0.76 -9.43
CA TRP A 45 -8.73 0.12 -10.50
C TRP A 45 -9.05 1.53 -9.99
N GLY A 46 -8.84 2.54 -10.82
CA GLY A 46 -9.21 3.92 -10.52
C GLY A 46 -8.48 4.94 -11.38
N ALA A 47 -9.05 6.15 -11.49
CA ALA A 47 -8.51 7.25 -12.29
C ALA A 47 -7.06 7.64 -11.93
N ARG A 48 -6.37 8.42 -12.77
CA ARG A 48 -5.04 8.93 -12.45
C ARG A 48 -5.05 9.75 -11.15
N GLN A 49 -3.93 9.72 -10.42
CA GLN A 49 -3.72 10.47 -9.18
C GLN A 49 -4.70 10.16 -8.02
N THR A 50 -5.30 8.97 -8.00
CA THR A 50 -6.20 8.54 -6.90
C THR A 50 -5.52 7.82 -5.73
N GLY A 51 -4.18 7.76 -5.74
CA GLY A 51 -3.39 7.12 -4.67
C GLY A 51 -3.23 5.61 -4.79
N LYS A 52 -3.45 5.01 -5.97
CA LYS A 52 -3.29 3.56 -6.19
C LYS A 52 -1.89 3.06 -5.87
N THR A 53 -0.87 3.71 -6.44
CA THR A 53 0.55 3.42 -6.19
C THR A 53 0.86 3.50 -4.70
N TRP A 54 0.37 4.55 -4.03
CA TRP A 54 0.57 4.74 -2.58
C TRP A 54 -0.04 3.59 -1.77
N ILE A 55 -1.26 3.14 -2.08
CA ILE A 55 -1.89 2.00 -1.36
C ILE A 55 -1.04 0.74 -1.49
N VAL A 56 -0.54 0.43 -2.70
CA VAL A 56 0.30 -0.76 -2.93
C VAL A 56 1.59 -0.66 -2.14
N GLU A 57 2.29 0.47 -2.23
CA GLU A 57 3.54 0.70 -1.51
C GLU A 57 3.36 0.60 0.01
N GLN A 58 2.33 1.22 0.56
CA GLN A 58 2.07 1.15 1.99
C GLN A 58 1.66 -0.26 2.44
N SER A 59 0.89 -1.00 1.63
CA SER A 59 0.55 -2.39 1.92
C SER A 59 1.78 -3.30 1.91
N VAL A 60 2.70 -3.12 0.94
CA VAL A 60 3.98 -3.84 0.88
C VAL A 60 4.84 -3.53 2.11
N ASN A 61 4.99 -2.24 2.45
CA ASN A 61 5.75 -1.81 3.63
C ASN A 61 5.16 -2.40 4.91
N LYS A 62 3.83 -2.44 5.02
CA LYS A 62 3.13 -3.06 6.14
C LYS A 62 3.41 -4.56 6.23
N ILE A 63 3.33 -5.29 5.10
CA ILE A 63 3.61 -6.73 5.07
C ILE A 63 5.05 -7.02 5.46
N SER A 64 6.01 -6.27 4.88
CA SER A 64 7.44 -6.44 5.16
C SER A 64 7.79 -6.21 6.64
N ARG A 65 7.07 -5.32 7.33
CA ARG A 65 7.27 -5.05 8.77
C ARG A 65 6.58 -6.08 9.66
N GLN A 66 5.34 -6.42 9.34
CA GLN A 66 4.51 -7.28 10.20
C GLN A 66 4.80 -8.77 10.04
N TYR A 67 5.27 -9.19 8.86
CA TYR A 67 5.45 -10.60 8.50
C TYR A 67 6.85 -10.89 7.96
N LYS A 68 7.85 -10.18 8.49
CA LYS A 68 9.25 -10.13 8.00
C LYS A 68 9.86 -11.50 7.70
N ASP A 69 9.54 -12.51 8.51
CA ASP A 69 10.09 -13.86 8.41
C ASP A 69 9.21 -14.83 7.60
N GLN A 70 7.98 -14.43 7.29
CA GLN A 70 7.00 -15.27 6.58
C GLN A 70 6.93 -14.95 5.09
N PHE A 71 7.19 -13.70 4.69
CA PHE A 71 7.12 -13.28 3.29
C PHE A 71 8.42 -12.63 2.81
N LYS A 72 8.80 -12.97 1.58
CA LYS A 72 9.70 -12.14 0.77
C LYS A 72 8.82 -11.24 -0.09
N VAL A 73 8.97 -9.93 0.08
CA VAL A 73 8.13 -8.94 -0.61
C VAL A 73 8.96 -8.20 -1.65
N ALA A 74 8.42 -8.08 -2.85
CA ALA A 74 8.96 -7.27 -3.93
C ALA A 74 7.91 -6.26 -4.38
N TYR A 75 8.34 -5.03 -4.64
CA TYR A 75 7.52 -3.98 -5.21
C TYR A 75 8.15 -3.51 -6.50
N LEU A 76 7.37 -3.53 -7.59
CA LEU A 76 7.81 -3.12 -8.91
C LEU A 76 6.93 -1.97 -9.36
N SER A 77 7.54 -0.81 -9.62
CA SER A 77 6.91 0.36 -10.22
C SER A 77 7.74 0.81 -11.42
N MET A 78 7.05 1.30 -12.45
CA MET A 78 7.65 2.12 -13.51
C MET A 78 7.54 3.60 -13.17
#